data_AF-A0A2P6VMX9-F1
#
_entry.id   AF-A0A2P6VMX9-F1
#
_cell.length_a   1.000
_cell.length_b   1.000
_cell.length_c   1.000
_cell.angle_alpha   90.00
_cell.angle_beta   90.00
_cell.angle_gamma   90.00
#
_symmetry.space_group_name_H-M   'P 1'
#
loop_
_entity.id
_entity.type
_entity.pdbx_description
1 polymer ?
#
loop_
_entity_poly.entity_id
_entity_poly.type
_entity_poly.pdbx_seq_one_letter_code
_entity_poly.pdbx_strand_id
1 'polypeptide(L)'
;MAAHASAALGGGGASGGGGLAGLAQRAQERPQEVEWLRATVVENKEASADGSARTLLLSVEDAVTFLEGRKVRHVQEKRRWVDEYTVPGQFVAVRYCASGGSTEGCSELRVARCLQSLASSPYEARRDSALLDASLVELLVSRAGDEDERTLAELGPGSMIDVSAVAGDGFASLFNQSINLAAAMENGHPLVMLCAGSRGIAPVRAALSWTPVLAHASNSCVALYYVADSPSSAAYLVEWDTWREAGAQVHPLYRQLEGSGNGGPPSEEVLLERALFGGERGLAAVLGGAHARDAAVLMSGLEGEAAAHLTRRLSAAGVPSERIMLCDSAVEGSAANSTLTAPLPTRLNTIPHSRETRQYFYRDLKEGVMAAVAAGELRMIARCTIPELNTEFDVYRVGTLLEMVRDVVTALAADGRTVKVCVQQPLGEGVFQGMPLSLNGVMRIMGQMDWGEAKDRVKLGNLGASEVNDADAFVCISPQNIVGHSVMPLVEEMAAAAGVANKAMVLINPKLTDVQSAAGVGSVRGRQGRLDFARTFITAYHLRLLYKGVTMHPIMGALRCSYGGPWEVFRRVQLGPGEEEFVPIGAFEGEPTPPQITDAFKQAWAKAAASA
;
A
#
# COMPACT_ATOMS: atom_id res chain seq x y z
N MET A 1 7.55 -36.42 41.32
CA MET A 1 7.61 -35.17 42.10
C MET A 1 8.81 -34.36 41.66
N ALA A 2 8.70 -33.68 40.52
CA ALA A 2 9.63 -32.66 40.07
C ALA A 2 8.80 -31.65 39.27
N ALA A 3 8.55 -30.49 39.87
CA ALA A 3 7.78 -29.42 39.26
C ALA A 3 8.75 -28.33 38.78
N HIS A 4 8.86 -28.21 37.46
CA HIS A 4 9.38 -27.03 36.79
C HIS A 4 8.30 -25.94 36.82
N ALA A 5 8.60 -24.80 37.42
CA ALA A 5 7.81 -23.57 37.28
C ALA A 5 8.59 -22.58 36.42
N SER A 6 8.11 -22.39 35.20
CA SER A 6 8.49 -21.31 34.28
C SER A 6 7.81 -20.02 34.74
N ALA A 7 8.59 -18.97 34.99
CA ALA A 7 8.09 -17.63 35.31
C ALA A 7 8.34 -16.70 34.12
N ALA A 8 7.29 -15.95 33.80
CA ALA A 8 7.11 -15.09 32.65
C ALA A 8 8.14 -13.94 32.55
N LEU A 9 8.60 -13.70 31.32
CA LEU A 9 9.11 -12.41 30.87
C LEU A 9 8.31 -11.99 29.64
N GLY A 10 7.28 -11.18 29.89
CA GLY A 10 6.58 -10.42 28.86
C GLY A 10 7.40 -9.19 28.51
N GLY A 11 7.81 -9.10 27.25
CA GLY A 11 8.49 -7.95 26.66
C GLY A 11 8.05 -7.82 25.21
N GLY A 12 6.78 -7.49 24.99
CA GLY A 12 6.23 -7.18 23.66
C GLY A 12 6.61 -5.77 23.26
N GLY A 13 7.81 -5.59 22.70
CA GLY A 13 8.17 -4.39 21.96
C GLY A 13 7.51 -4.44 20.59
N ALA A 14 6.45 -3.65 20.40
CA ALA A 14 5.85 -3.42 19.09
C ALA A 14 6.80 -2.53 18.27
N SER A 15 7.72 -3.14 17.52
CA SER A 15 8.45 -2.45 16.46
C SER A 15 7.50 -2.26 15.27
N GLY A 16 6.71 -1.20 15.31
CA GLY A 16 5.77 -0.84 14.25
C GLY A 16 6.47 -0.17 13.07
N GLY A 17 7.21 -0.93 12.27
CA GLY A 17 7.66 -0.49 10.94
C GLY A 17 6.47 -0.36 9.99
N GLY A 18 5.75 0.75 10.08
CA GLY A 18 4.67 1.09 9.15
C GLY A 18 5.26 1.64 7.86
N GLY A 19 5.16 0.87 6.77
CA GLY A 19 5.55 1.34 5.45
C GLY A 19 4.81 2.60 4.99
N LEU A 20 5.32 3.22 3.93
CA LEU A 20 4.91 4.52 3.37
C LEU A 20 3.39 4.71 3.26
N ALA A 21 2.70 3.75 2.63
CA ALA A 21 1.24 3.78 2.48
C ALA A 21 0.49 3.65 3.82
N GLY A 22 1.07 2.93 4.78
CA GLY A 22 0.43 2.67 6.07
C GLY A 22 0.41 3.88 6.99
N LEU A 23 1.47 4.69 7.03
CA LEU A 23 1.47 5.92 7.83
C LEU A 23 0.63 7.03 7.17
N ALA A 24 0.83 7.26 5.87
CA ALA A 24 0.07 8.21 5.06
C ALA A 24 -1.44 8.05 5.22
N GLN A 25 -1.95 6.84 4.95
CA GLN A 25 -3.37 6.53 5.00
C GLN A 25 -3.91 6.68 6.42
N ARG A 26 -3.21 6.15 7.44
CA ARG A 26 -3.63 6.28 8.84
C ARG A 26 -3.67 7.72 9.31
N ALA A 27 -2.66 8.54 8.95
CA ALA A 27 -2.63 9.94 9.34
C ALA A 27 -3.79 10.75 8.74
N GLN A 28 -4.19 10.44 7.50
CA GLN A 28 -5.29 11.10 6.81
C GLN A 28 -6.67 10.61 7.25
N GLU A 29 -6.90 9.29 7.27
CA GLU A 29 -8.22 8.70 7.54
C GLU A 29 -8.52 8.57 9.03
N ARG A 30 -7.49 8.35 9.84
CA ARG A 30 -7.61 8.04 11.28
C ARG A 30 -6.52 8.76 12.09
N PRO A 31 -6.47 10.10 12.06
CA PRO A 31 -5.43 10.86 12.76
C PRO A 31 -5.34 10.54 14.25
N GLN A 32 -6.44 10.12 14.88
CA GLN A 32 -6.50 9.68 16.28
C GLN A 32 -5.73 8.39 16.59
N GLU A 33 -5.45 7.55 15.57
CA GLU A 33 -4.66 6.32 15.72
C GLU A 33 -3.14 6.55 15.53
N VAL A 34 -2.75 7.76 15.12
CA VAL A 34 -1.34 8.13 14.97
C VAL A 34 -0.86 8.78 16.27
N GLU A 35 0.30 8.33 16.75
CA GLU A 35 0.99 9.01 17.84
C GLU A 35 1.59 10.31 17.32
N TRP A 36 1.11 11.43 17.87
CA TRP A 36 1.53 12.77 17.52
C TRP A 36 2.42 13.34 18.61
N LEU A 37 3.62 13.76 18.22
CA LEU A 37 4.57 14.45 19.07
C LEU A 37 4.61 15.91 18.67
N ARG A 38 4.66 16.78 19.67
CA ARG A 38 4.71 18.22 19.43
C ARG A 38 6.12 18.59 18.96
N ALA A 39 6.16 19.43 17.94
CA ALA A 39 7.37 19.96 17.37
C ALA A 39 7.28 21.48 17.31
N THR A 40 8.25 22.17 17.88
CA THR A 40 8.32 23.63 17.83
C THR A 40 9.22 24.05 16.68
N VAL A 41 8.75 24.97 15.83
CA VAL A 41 9.61 25.62 14.83
C VAL A 41 10.64 26.47 15.57
N VAL A 42 11.90 26.06 15.52
CA VAL A 42 13.02 26.81 16.12
C VAL A 42 13.45 27.93 15.17
N GLU A 43 13.58 27.60 13.89
CA GLU A 43 14.02 28.54 12.85
C GLU A 43 13.29 28.24 11.54
N ASN A 44 13.06 29.29 10.75
CA ASN A 44 12.56 29.20 9.38
C ASN A 44 13.57 29.92 8.48
N LYS A 45 14.47 29.16 7.84
CA LYS A 45 15.59 29.66 7.03
C LYS A 45 15.26 29.67 5.55
N GLU A 46 15.82 30.63 4.82
CA GLU A 46 15.75 30.61 3.35
C GLU A 46 16.67 29.50 2.84
N ALA A 47 16.12 28.57 2.06
CA ALA A 47 16.88 27.49 1.42
C ALA A 47 17.21 27.80 -0.05
N SER A 48 16.54 28.78 -0.64
CA SER A 48 16.71 29.25 -2.02
C SER A 48 17.00 30.75 -2.03
N ALA A 49 17.59 31.25 -3.12
CA ALA A 49 18.02 32.66 -3.20
C ALA A 49 16.84 33.64 -3.32
N ASP A 50 15.70 33.21 -3.88
CA ASP A 50 14.47 34.00 -3.90
C ASP A 50 13.57 33.77 -2.67
N GLY A 51 14.01 32.93 -1.73
CA GLY A 51 13.27 32.62 -0.50
C GLY A 51 11.99 31.81 -0.72
N SER A 52 11.76 31.25 -1.91
CA SER A 52 10.61 30.39 -2.20
C SER A 52 10.67 29.07 -1.45
N ALA A 53 11.83 28.40 -1.43
CA ALA A 53 12.11 27.25 -0.60
C ALA A 53 12.59 27.67 0.80
N ARG A 54 12.02 27.05 1.85
CA ARG A 54 12.28 27.33 3.26
C ARG A 54 12.64 26.05 4.02
N THR A 55 13.69 26.10 4.82
CA THR A 55 14.04 25.02 5.76
C THR A 55 13.47 25.37 7.14
N LEU A 56 12.54 24.55 7.62
CA LEU A 56 12.04 24.61 8.98
C LEU A 56 12.92 23.73 9.87
N LEU A 57 13.62 24.33 10.82
CA LEU A 57 14.29 23.61 11.89
C LEU A 57 13.26 23.35 12.99
N LEU A 58 12.99 22.09 13.27
CA LEU A 58 12.01 21.65 14.25
C LEU A 58 12.70 21.07 15.48
N SER A 59 12.18 21.42 16.65
CA SER A 59 12.50 20.80 17.93
C SER A 59 11.35 19.90 18.34
N VAL A 60 11.48 18.61 18.07
CA VAL A 60 10.50 17.57 18.42
C VAL A 60 10.68 17.19 19.88
N GLU A 61 9.60 17.25 20.66
CA GLU A 61 9.62 16.87 22.07
C GLU A 61 10.08 15.43 22.27
N ASP A 62 11.05 15.25 23.16
CA ASP A 62 11.67 13.96 23.45
C ASP A 62 11.82 13.82 24.96
N ALA A 63 11.10 12.89 25.58
CA ALA A 63 11.10 12.77 27.04
C ALA A 63 12.40 12.11 27.54
N VAL A 64 13.46 12.90 27.71
CA VAL A 64 14.74 12.45 28.26
C VAL A 64 14.86 12.82 29.74
N THR A 65 15.01 11.82 30.61
CA THR A 65 15.20 12.05 32.06
C THR A 65 16.61 12.59 32.33
N PHE A 66 16.75 13.88 32.61
CA PHE A 66 17.97 14.47 33.17
C PHE A 66 17.89 14.57 34.69
N LEU A 67 18.98 14.25 35.38
CA LEU A 67 19.12 14.45 36.82
C LEU A 67 20.22 15.50 37.02
N GLU A 68 19.84 16.68 37.51
CA GLU A 68 20.72 17.80 37.86
C GLU A 68 21.71 18.25 36.77
N GLY A 69 21.26 18.35 35.51
CA GLY A 69 22.08 18.91 34.42
C GLY A 69 23.32 18.08 34.03
N ARG A 70 23.44 16.85 34.55
CA ARG A 70 24.45 15.87 34.12
C ARG A 70 23.76 14.64 33.55
N LYS A 71 24.27 14.16 32.42
CA LYS A 71 23.81 12.89 31.82
C LYS A 71 24.12 11.76 32.81
N VAL A 72 23.08 11.25 33.49
CA VAL A 72 23.22 10.10 34.37
C VAL A 72 23.58 8.90 33.51
N ARG A 73 24.68 8.20 33.83
CA ARG A 73 25.16 6.99 33.12
C ARG A 73 24.22 5.78 33.21
N HIS A 74 23.04 5.91 33.82
CA HIS A 74 22.07 4.83 33.84
C HIS A 74 21.41 4.71 32.47
N VAL A 75 21.29 3.44 32.05
CA VAL A 75 20.70 2.97 30.80
C VAL A 75 19.49 3.82 30.44
N GLN A 76 19.55 4.50 29.31
CA GLN A 76 18.46 5.29 28.77
C GLN A 76 17.27 4.34 28.56
N GLU A 77 16.26 4.40 29.43
CA GLU A 77 15.17 3.41 29.45
C GLU A 77 14.21 3.55 28.25
N LYS A 78 14.16 4.73 27.62
CA LYS A 78 13.35 5.02 26.42
C LYS A 78 14.24 5.47 25.26
N ARG A 79 13.98 4.92 24.07
CA ARG A 79 14.60 5.37 22.81
C ARG A 79 14.15 6.79 22.49
N ARG A 80 15.05 7.61 21.97
CA ARG A 80 14.75 8.96 21.49
C ARG A 80 13.97 8.89 20.19
N TRP A 81 13.16 9.90 19.92
CA TRP A 81 12.47 10.02 18.64
C TRP A 81 13.45 9.98 17.44
N VAL A 82 14.57 10.70 17.53
CA VAL A 82 15.62 10.70 16.49
C VAL A 82 16.37 9.36 16.33
N ASP A 83 16.25 8.43 17.29
CA ASP A 83 16.88 7.12 17.17
C ASP A 83 16.20 6.25 16.09
N GLU A 84 14.93 6.53 15.77
CA GLU A 84 14.19 5.87 14.68
C GLU A 84 14.58 6.39 13.29
N TYR A 85 15.17 7.59 13.23
CA TYR A 85 15.75 8.14 12.02
C TYR A 85 17.15 7.56 11.79
N THR A 86 17.25 6.59 10.90
CA THR A 86 18.43 5.76 10.67
C THR A 86 19.01 5.89 9.27
N VAL A 87 18.19 6.19 8.26
CA VAL A 87 18.60 6.27 6.86
C VAL A 87 17.96 7.47 6.14
N PRO A 88 18.66 8.12 5.20
CA PRO A 88 18.08 9.16 4.36
C PRO A 88 16.87 8.67 3.56
N GLY A 89 15.86 9.54 3.43
CA GLY A 89 14.60 9.24 2.77
C GLY A 89 13.46 8.81 3.71
N GLN A 90 13.74 8.62 5.00
CA GLN A 90 12.66 8.48 5.99
C GLN A 90 11.88 9.79 6.15
N PHE A 91 10.63 9.65 6.58
CA PHE A 91 9.64 10.71 6.55
C PHE A 91 8.74 10.68 7.79
N VAL A 92 7.98 11.76 7.95
CA VAL A 92 7.00 11.95 9.02
C VAL A 92 5.68 12.44 8.44
N ALA A 93 4.57 12.12 9.10
CA ALA A 93 3.33 12.85 8.88
C ALA A 93 3.38 14.16 9.68
N VAL A 94 2.80 15.23 9.13
CA VAL A 94 2.74 16.55 9.77
C VAL A 94 1.29 16.96 9.95
N ARG A 95 0.94 17.42 11.14
CA ARG A 95 -0.34 18.03 11.46
C ARG A 95 -0.12 19.47 11.94
N TYR A 96 -0.86 20.40 11.38
CA TYR A 96 -0.70 21.83 11.61
C TYR A 96 -2.06 22.53 11.74
N CYS A 97 -2.08 23.77 12.21
CA CYS A 97 -3.32 24.54 12.31
C CYS A 97 -3.69 25.17 10.96
N ALA A 98 -4.90 24.96 10.47
CA ALA A 98 -5.33 25.43 9.14
C ALA A 98 -5.27 26.96 8.99
N SER A 99 -5.37 27.71 10.11
CA SER A 99 -5.25 29.17 10.13
C SER A 99 -3.80 29.68 10.05
N GLY A 100 -2.80 28.79 9.95
CA GLY A 100 -1.37 29.14 9.94
C GLY A 100 -0.78 29.44 11.32
N GLY A 101 -1.53 29.16 12.39
CA GLY A 101 -1.10 29.32 13.78
C GLY A 101 -0.47 28.06 14.40
N SER A 102 -0.22 28.13 15.70
CA SER A 102 0.25 26.98 16.50
C SER A 102 -0.84 25.91 16.63
N THR A 103 -0.46 24.63 16.72
CA THR A 103 -1.41 23.53 17.00
C THR A 103 -2.00 23.60 18.40
N GLU A 104 -1.29 24.22 19.34
CA GLU A 104 -1.78 24.43 20.70
C GLU A 104 -2.97 25.39 20.74
N GLY A 105 -4.12 24.90 21.19
CA GLY A 105 -5.36 25.67 21.24
C GLY A 105 -6.04 25.88 19.87
N CYS A 106 -5.56 25.24 18.81
CA CYS A 106 -6.18 25.31 17.49
C CYS A 106 -7.47 24.48 17.43
N SER A 107 -8.55 25.06 16.89
CA SER A 107 -9.83 24.37 16.68
C SER A 107 -9.89 23.57 15.38
N GLU A 108 -9.02 23.87 14.41
CA GLU A 108 -9.03 23.28 13.06
C GLU A 108 -7.63 22.74 12.70
N LEU A 109 -7.31 21.57 13.25
CA LEU A 109 -6.09 20.86 12.91
C LEU A 109 -6.24 20.16 11.55
N ARG A 110 -5.24 20.31 10.70
CA ARG A 110 -5.15 19.70 9.37
C ARG A 110 -3.92 18.83 9.27
N VAL A 111 -4.07 17.63 8.70
CA VAL A 111 -2.94 16.75 8.39
C VAL A 111 -2.48 17.04 6.97
N ALA A 112 -1.18 17.30 6.80
CA ALA A 112 -0.58 17.53 5.49
C ALA A 112 -0.83 16.34 4.57
N ARG A 113 -1.26 16.61 3.34
CA ARG A 113 -1.65 15.57 2.37
C ARG A 113 -0.48 14.69 1.97
N CYS A 114 0.74 15.18 2.09
CA CYS A 114 1.93 14.42 1.77
C CYS A 114 2.83 14.34 2.99
N LEU A 115 3.47 13.18 3.14
CA LEU A 115 4.48 12.96 4.16
C LEU A 115 5.66 13.90 3.89
N GLN A 116 6.39 14.26 4.92
CA GLN A 116 7.52 15.18 4.83
C GLN A 116 8.80 14.40 5.11
N SER A 117 9.67 14.31 4.12
CA SER A 117 11.00 13.72 4.28
C SER A 117 11.87 14.61 5.14
N LEU A 118 12.65 14.00 6.03
CA LEU A 118 13.63 14.72 6.83
C LEU A 118 14.80 15.15 5.93
N ALA A 119 15.10 16.46 5.93
CA ALA A 119 16.05 17.09 5.02
C ALA A 119 17.49 17.09 5.55
N SER A 120 17.67 17.03 6.87
CA SER A 120 18.96 16.84 7.55
C SER A 120 19.33 15.36 7.54
N SER A 121 20.60 14.99 7.41
CA SER A 121 21.00 13.57 7.48
C SER A 121 20.77 12.97 8.88
N PRO A 122 20.64 11.62 9.01
CA PRO A 122 20.52 10.98 10.32
C PRO A 122 21.69 11.30 11.27
N TYR A 123 22.88 11.52 10.72
CA TYR A 123 24.06 11.88 11.50
C TYR A 123 23.95 13.31 12.04
N GLU A 124 23.59 14.28 11.20
CA GLU A 124 23.43 15.68 11.60
C GLU A 124 22.31 15.83 12.63
N ALA A 125 21.15 15.23 12.38
CA ALA A 125 20.03 15.24 13.32
C ALA A 125 20.44 14.72 14.70
N ARG A 126 21.19 13.60 14.77
CA ARG A 126 21.67 13.05 16.05
C ARG A 126 22.76 13.91 16.69
N ARG A 127 23.70 14.43 15.90
CA ARG A 127 24.79 15.30 16.38
C ARG A 127 24.20 16.56 17.02
N ASP A 128 23.26 17.19 16.34
CA ASP A 128 22.68 18.47 16.76
C ASP A 128 21.70 18.27 17.94
N SER A 129 21.10 17.08 18.04
CA SER A 129 20.25 16.68 19.18
C SER A 129 21.01 16.16 20.40
N ALA A 130 22.33 15.91 20.31
CA ALA A 130 23.07 15.07 21.27
C ALA A 130 23.05 15.58 22.73
N LEU A 131 22.91 16.90 22.92
CA LEU A 131 22.95 17.58 24.21
C LEU A 131 21.62 18.26 24.58
N LEU A 132 20.57 17.99 23.82
CA LEU A 132 19.25 18.59 24.00
C LEU A 132 18.24 17.56 24.52
N ASP A 133 17.22 18.05 25.23
CA ASP A 133 16.01 17.33 25.62
C ASP A 133 14.94 17.31 24.51
N ALA A 134 15.38 17.52 23.27
CA ALA A 134 14.56 17.49 22.09
C ALA A 134 15.35 16.93 20.91
N SER A 135 14.63 16.42 19.93
CA SER A 135 15.19 15.97 18.66
C SER A 135 15.09 17.10 17.64
N LEU A 136 16.25 17.59 17.18
CA LEU A 136 16.36 18.58 16.11
C LEU A 136 16.36 17.90 14.74
N VAL A 137 15.42 18.30 13.88
CA VAL A 137 15.32 17.85 12.49
C VAL A 137 14.89 18.97 11.57
N GLU A 138 15.18 18.82 10.29
CA GLU A 138 14.84 19.81 9.26
C GLU A 138 13.77 19.29 8.30
N LEU A 139 12.77 20.11 8.00
CA LEU A 139 11.84 19.92 6.88
C LEU A 139 12.07 21.00 5.83
N LEU A 140 12.05 20.62 4.55
CA LEU A 140 12.06 21.57 3.44
C LEU A 140 10.64 21.74 2.91
N VAL A 141 10.17 22.99 2.85
CA VAL A 141 8.85 23.35 2.35
C VAL A 141 8.96 24.49 1.34
N SER A 142 7.98 24.63 0.44
CA SER A 142 7.97 25.64 -0.61
C SER A 142 6.76 26.58 -0.56
N ARG A 143 7.01 27.89 -0.65
CA ARG A 143 6.00 28.93 -0.88
C ARG A 143 5.38 28.86 -2.28
N ALA A 144 6.04 28.19 -3.21
CA ALA A 144 5.51 27.91 -4.54
C ALA A 144 4.88 26.50 -4.63
N GLY A 145 4.91 25.74 -3.53
CA GLY A 145 4.36 24.39 -3.44
C GLY A 145 2.84 24.37 -3.28
N ASP A 146 2.35 23.22 -2.86
CA ASP A 146 0.92 23.04 -2.62
C ASP A 146 0.41 23.83 -1.39
N GLU A 147 -0.88 23.71 -1.08
CA GLU A 147 -1.48 24.44 0.05
C GLU A 147 -0.83 24.11 1.40
N ASP A 148 -0.42 22.85 1.59
CA ASP A 148 0.18 22.40 2.84
C ASP A 148 1.60 22.99 2.97
N GLU A 149 2.41 22.92 1.92
CA GLU A 149 3.76 23.52 1.91
C GLU A 149 3.72 25.04 2.08
N ARG A 150 2.77 25.72 1.42
CA ARG A 150 2.61 27.18 1.56
C ARG A 150 2.27 27.57 2.99
N THR A 151 1.39 26.81 3.64
CA THR A 151 1.02 27.08 5.03
C THR A 151 2.19 26.83 5.98
N LEU A 152 2.89 25.71 5.81
CA LEU A 152 4.07 25.39 6.63
C LEU A 152 5.20 26.40 6.42
N ALA A 153 5.40 26.89 5.19
CA ALA A 153 6.47 27.85 4.86
C ALA A 153 6.31 29.22 5.54
N GLU A 154 5.08 29.59 5.94
CA GLU A 154 4.80 30.83 6.67
C GLU A 154 4.92 30.71 8.19
N LEU A 155 5.18 29.51 8.72
CA LEU A 155 5.34 29.33 10.16
C LEU A 155 6.59 30.04 10.68
N GLY A 156 6.39 30.90 11.68
CA GLY A 156 7.48 31.60 12.36
C GLY A 156 8.06 30.79 13.52
N PRO A 157 9.28 31.15 14.00
CA PRO A 157 9.84 30.61 15.23
C PRO A 157 8.85 30.65 16.41
N GLY A 158 8.78 29.58 17.18
CA GLY A 158 7.83 29.40 18.30
C GLY A 158 6.48 28.82 17.90
N SER A 159 6.15 28.73 16.61
CA SER A 159 4.94 28.03 16.15
C SER A 159 5.06 26.54 16.44
N MET A 160 3.98 25.91 16.93
CA MET A 160 3.96 24.46 17.16
C MET A 160 3.21 23.77 16.03
N ILE A 161 3.77 22.65 15.59
CA ILE A 161 3.14 21.65 14.73
C ILE A 161 3.23 20.30 15.43
N ASP A 162 2.49 19.31 14.96
CA ASP A 162 2.65 17.95 15.44
C ASP A 162 3.24 17.07 14.33
N VAL A 163 4.15 16.18 14.73
CA VAL A 163 4.81 15.21 13.84
C VAL A 163 4.54 13.79 14.33
N SER A 164 4.46 12.83 13.42
CA SER A 164 4.38 11.42 13.79
C SER A 164 5.73 10.88 14.26
N ALA A 165 5.75 9.61 14.70
CA ALA A 165 6.97 8.80 14.69
C ALA A 165 7.63 8.78 13.30
N VAL A 166 8.95 8.57 13.26
CA VAL A 166 9.71 8.47 12.00
C VAL A 166 9.34 7.16 11.31
N ALA A 167 9.11 7.21 10.01
CA ALA A 167 8.72 6.05 9.23
C ALA A 167 9.46 5.95 7.90
N GLY A 168 9.30 4.79 7.26
CA GLY A 168 9.94 4.45 6.00
C GLY A 168 11.29 3.76 6.15
N ASP A 169 11.73 3.16 5.04
CA ASP A 169 12.99 2.43 4.93
C ASP A 169 14.06 3.24 4.16
N GLY A 170 13.79 4.53 3.93
CA GLY A 170 14.64 5.41 3.11
C GLY A 170 14.50 5.15 1.62
N PHE A 171 15.57 5.44 0.86
CA PHE A 171 15.66 5.03 -0.54
C PHE A 171 15.79 3.51 -0.65
N ALA A 172 14.73 2.87 -1.11
CA ALA A 172 14.66 1.42 -1.28
C ALA A 172 13.94 1.05 -2.58
N SER A 173 14.22 -0.16 -3.05
CA SER A 173 13.51 -0.75 -4.19
C SER A 173 12.06 -1.03 -3.82
N LEU A 174 11.15 -0.72 -4.73
CA LEU A 174 9.74 -1.13 -4.58
C LEU A 174 9.56 -2.66 -4.63
N PHE A 175 10.50 -3.36 -5.26
CA PHE A 175 10.40 -4.80 -5.51
C PHE A 175 11.12 -5.63 -4.44
N ASN A 176 12.13 -5.07 -3.79
CA ASN A 176 12.90 -5.73 -2.75
C ASN A 176 13.56 -4.74 -1.78
N GLN A 177 13.02 -4.61 -0.57
CA GLN A 177 13.54 -3.69 0.45
C GLN A 177 14.97 -3.99 0.91
N SER A 178 15.51 -5.20 0.66
CA SER A 178 16.93 -5.49 0.90
C SER A 178 17.85 -4.76 -0.07
N ILE A 179 17.32 -4.29 -1.20
CA ILE A 179 18.01 -3.42 -2.15
C ILE A 179 17.63 -1.98 -1.79
N ASN A 180 18.55 -1.33 -1.09
CA ASN A 180 18.39 0.02 -0.57
C ASN A 180 19.71 0.80 -0.70
N LEU A 181 19.69 2.09 -0.35
CA LEU A 181 20.87 2.96 -0.47
C LEU A 181 22.11 2.39 0.24
N ALA A 182 21.96 1.83 1.45
CA ALA A 182 23.08 1.24 2.17
C ALA A 182 23.66 0.04 1.41
N ALA A 183 22.81 -0.88 0.98
CA ALA A 183 23.22 -2.05 0.19
C ALA A 183 23.85 -1.63 -1.16
N ALA A 184 23.36 -0.56 -1.79
CA ALA A 184 23.92 -0.07 -3.04
C ALA A 184 25.37 0.43 -2.87
N MET A 185 25.65 1.14 -1.77
CA MET A 185 27.00 1.59 -1.44
C MET A 185 27.92 0.44 -1.06
N GLU A 186 27.43 -0.51 -0.24
CA GLU A 186 28.20 -1.71 0.14
C GLU A 186 28.66 -2.53 -1.07
N ASN A 187 27.83 -2.59 -2.12
CA ASN A 187 28.14 -3.27 -3.37
C ASN A 187 28.95 -2.42 -4.35
N GLY A 188 29.35 -1.19 -3.99
CA GLY A 188 30.17 -0.33 -4.83
C GLY A 188 29.44 0.25 -6.05
N HIS A 189 28.11 0.27 -6.05
CA HIS A 189 27.35 0.76 -7.21
C HIS A 189 27.48 2.29 -7.33
N PRO A 190 27.73 2.83 -8.54
CA PRO A 190 27.54 4.25 -8.82
C PRO A 190 26.13 4.70 -8.45
N LEU A 191 26.00 5.85 -7.80
CA LEU A 191 24.72 6.43 -7.40
C LEU A 191 24.32 7.54 -8.37
N VAL A 192 23.13 7.43 -8.96
CA VAL A 192 22.54 8.47 -9.80
C VAL A 192 21.24 8.93 -9.13
N MET A 193 21.22 10.15 -8.62
CA MET A 193 20.10 10.74 -7.90
C MET A 193 19.32 11.66 -8.85
N LEU A 194 18.03 11.40 -9.01
CA LEU A 194 17.11 12.18 -9.83
C LEU A 194 16.06 12.77 -8.90
N CYS A 195 15.94 14.10 -8.89
CA CYS A 195 14.89 14.73 -8.11
C CYS A 195 14.35 16.01 -8.72
N ALA A 196 13.14 16.36 -8.30
CA ALA A 196 12.47 17.59 -8.70
C ALA A 196 11.84 18.30 -7.49
N GLY A 197 11.87 19.63 -7.54
CA GLY A 197 11.20 20.49 -6.55
C GLY A 197 11.79 20.41 -5.12
N SER A 198 11.09 21.03 -4.17
CA SER A 198 11.43 21.02 -2.73
C SER A 198 11.34 19.62 -2.13
N ARG A 199 10.27 18.89 -2.44
CA ARG A 199 10.02 17.55 -1.88
C ARG A 199 11.04 16.52 -2.34
N GLY A 200 11.49 16.60 -3.60
CA GLY A 200 12.48 15.66 -4.13
C GLY A 200 13.89 15.94 -3.64
N ILE A 201 14.29 17.21 -3.51
CA ILE A 201 15.65 17.55 -3.06
C ILE A 201 15.84 17.35 -1.56
N ALA A 202 14.79 17.38 -0.74
CA ALA A 202 14.88 17.17 0.70
C ALA A 202 15.54 15.83 1.11
N PRO A 203 15.03 14.65 0.70
CA PRO A 203 15.67 13.38 1.04
C PRO A 203 17.02 13.19 0.33
N VAL A 204 17.20 13.78 -0.85
CA VAL A 204 18.46 13.75 -1.58
C VAL A 204 19.55 14.55 -0.87
N ARG A 205 19.22 15.73 -0.31
CA ARG A 205 20.14 16.48 0.55
C ARG A 205 20.53 15.66 1.77
N ALA A 206 19.55 15.04 2.43
CA ALA A 206 19.83 14.18 3.58
C ALA A 206 20.79 13.04 3.20
N ALA A 207 20.68 12.50 1.97
CA ALA A 207 21.60 11.50 1.45
C ALA A 207 22.99 12.07 1.14
N LEU A 208 23.08 13.20 0.44
CA LEU A 208 24.33 13.83 0.05
C LEU A 208 25.12 14.41 1.22
N SER A 209 24.46 14.68 2.34
CA SER A 209 25.10 15.12 3.59
C SER A 209 25.37 13.96 4.56
N TRP A 210 24.98 12.74 4.18
CA TRP A 210 25.19 11.55 5.00
C TRP A 210 26.62 11.02 4.83
N THR A 211 27.33 10.83 5.95
CA THR A 211 28.75 10.41 5.95
C THR A 211 29.05 9.18 5.07
N PRO A 212 28.24 8.11 5.06
CA PRO A 212 28.45 6.97 4.16
C PRO A 212 28.44 7.33 2.67
N VAL A 213 27.53 8.22 2.23
CA VAL A 213 27.45 8.66 0.83
C VAL A 213 28.64 9.56 0.48
N LEU A 214 29.02 10.47 1.38
CA LEU A 214 30.21 11.31 1.21
C LEU A 214 31.49 10.45 1.07
N ALA A 215 31.63 9.42 1.90
CA ALA A 215 32.74 8.48 1.80
C ALA A 215 32.70 7.65 0.51
N HIS A 216 31.49 7.26 0.07
CA HIS A 216 31.28 6.54 -1.19
C HIS A 216 31.66 7.38 -2.41
N ALA A 217 31.32 8.68 -2.40
CA ALA A 217 31.63 9.64 -3.46
C ALA A 217 33.15 9.80 -3.71
N SER A 218 33.99 9.46 -2.74
CA SER A 218 35.44 9.47 -2.90
C SER A 218 35.98 8.34 -3.79
N ASN A 219 35.22 7.24 -3.95
CA ASN A 219 35.67 6.02 -4.63
C ASN A 219 34.72 5.54 -5.74
N SER A 220 33.48 6.01 -5.74
CA SER A 220 32.45 5.66 -6.71
C SER A 220 31.76 6.93 -7.21
N CYS A 221 31.24 6.88 -8.43
CA CYS A 221 30.48 8.00 -8.97
C CYS A 221 29.21 8.23 -8.15
N VAL A 222 29.01 9.47 -7.71
CA VAL A 222 27.74 9.97 -7.16
C VAL A 222 27.34 11.19 -7.97
N ALA A 223 26.16 11.16 -8.58
CA ALA A 223 25.69 12.26 -9.43
C ALA A 223 24.25 12.63 -9.12
N LEU A 224 23.97 13.92 -9.07
CA LEU A 224 22.68 14.52 -8.83
C LEU A 224 22.20 15.23 -10.09
N TYR A 225 21.00 14.88 -10.57
CA TYR A 225 20.21 15.66 -11.51
C TYR A 225 19.03 16.26 -10.77
N TYR A 226 19.05 17.58 -10.60
CA TYR A 226 18.04 18.30 -9.82
C TYR A 226 17.26 19.25 -10.71
N VAL A 227 15.95 19.03 -10.83
CA VAL A 227 15.04 19.93 -11.54
C VAL A 227 14.49 20.99 -10.59
N ALA A 228 14.73 22.26 -10.93
CA ALA A 228 14.14 23.42 -10.28
C ALA A 228 13.51 24.34 -11.33
N ASP A 229 12.59 25.22 -10.91
CA ASP A 229 11.98 26.17 -11.85
C ASP A 229 13.01 27.14 -12.44
N SER A 230 13.90 27.65 -11.59
CA SER A 230 14.89 28.66 -11.94
C SER A 230 16.16 28.52 -11.07
N PRO A 231 17.27 29.20 -11.44
CA PRO A 231 18.44 29.27 -10.58
C PRO A 231 18.16 29.91 -9.21
N SER A 232 17.26 30.88 -9.12
CA SER A 232 16.96 31.56 -7.84
C SER A 232 16.13 30.70 -6.90
N SER A 233 15.26 29.85 -7.44
CA SER A 233 14.36 28.98 -6.67
C SER A 233 14.97 27.63 -6.29
N ALA A 234 16.16 27.31 -6.82
CA ALA A 234 16.87 26.09 -6.48
C ALA A 234 17.30 26.07 -5.01
N ALA A 235 16.99 24.97 -4.31
CA ALA A 235 17.32 24.82 -2.91
C ALA A 235 18.79 24.42 -2.70
N TYR A 236 19.35 24.89 -1.59
CA TYR A 236 20.66 24.53 -1.03
C TYR A 236 21.86 24.83 -1.93
N LEU A 237 21.79 25.90 -2.73
CA LEU A 237 22.88 26.33 -3.62
C LEU A 237 24.26 26.38 -2.95
N VAL A 238 24.30 26.81 -1.68
CA VAL A 238 25.53 26.91 -0.88
C VAL A 238 26.14 25.54 -0.57
N GLU A 239 25.32 24.51 -0.41
CA GLU A 239 25.79 23.15 -0.08
C GLU A 239 26.29 22.39 -1.30
N TRP A 240 25.93 22.83 -2.51
CA TRP A 240 26.36 22.15 -3.74
C TRP A 240 27.87 22.13 -3.91
N ASP A 241 28.56 23.18 -3.45
CA ASP A 241 30.02 23.23 -3.49
C ASP A 241 30.63 22.23 -2.52
N THR A 242 30.08 22.11 -1.31
CA THR A 242 30.46 21.06 -0.34
C THR A 242 30.29 19.65 -0.92
N TRP A 243 29.17 19.40 -1.62
CA TRP A 243 28.95 18.09 -2.25
C TRP A 243 29.93 17.82 -3.40
N ARG A 244 30.26 18.84 -4.19
CA ARG A 244 31.27 18.75 -5.25
C ARG A 244 32.67 18.50 -4.71
N GLU A 245 33.05 19.19 -3.64
CA GLU A 245 34.32 18.98 -2.94
C GLU A 245 34.44 17.56 -2.38
N ALA A 246 33.31 16.97 -1.95
CA ALA A 246 33.23 15.58 -1.51
C ALA A 246 33.23 14.55 -2.68
N GLY A 247 33.21 15.00 -3.93
CA GLY A 247 33.29 14.15 -5.12
C GLY A 247 31.96 13.93 -5.85
N ALA A 248 30.85 14.50 -5.40
CA ALA A 248 29.57 14.38 -6.09
C ALA A 248 29.48 15.32 -7.31
N GLN A 249 28.86 14.84 -8.39
CA GLN A 249 28.59 15.64 -9.58
C GLN A 249 27.19 16.25 -9.50
N VAL A 250 27.07 17.58 -9.48
CA VAL A 250 25.77 18.27 -9.35
C VAL A 250 25.36 18.90 -10.68
N HIS A 251 24.26 18.43 -11.26
CA HIS A 251 23.69 18.82 -12.54
C HIS A 251 22.32 19.48 -12.33
N PRO A 252 22.25 20.80 -12.13
CA PRO A 252 20.99 21.49 -12.03
C PRO A 252 20.32 21.64 -13.40
N LEU A 253 19.02 21.44 -13.45
CA LEU A 253 18.17 21.56 -14.64
C LEU A 253 17.07 22.57 -14.35
N TYR A 254 16.96 23.60 -15.19
CA TYR A 254 16.08 24.74 -14.92
C TYR A 254 14.96 24.84 -15.94
N ARG A 255 13.70 24.76 -15.49
CA ARG A 255 12.51 24.79 -16.36
C ARG A 255 12.41 26.08 -17.17
N GLN A 256 12.72 27.23 -16.58
CA GLN A 256 12.60 28.54 -17.24
C GLN A 256 13.71 28.81 -18.27
N LEU A 257 14.91 28.25 -18.09
CA LEU A 257 16.04 28.49 -19.00
C LEU A 257 15.97 27.63 -20.27
N GLU A 258 15.20 26.54 -20.25
CA GLU A 258 15.04 25.65 -21.40
C GLU A 258 13.81 25.96 -22.28
N GLY A 259 12.88 26.79 -21.79
CA GLY A 259 11.70 27.26 -22.52
C GLY A 259 11.93 28.59 -23.22
N SER A 260 12.72 28.63 -24.30
CA SER A 260 12.89 29.84 -25.14
C SER A 260 12.09 29.82 -26.46
N GLY A 261 11.15 28.88 -26.61
CA GLY A 261 10.24 28.79 -27.77
C GLY A 261 8.76 29.01 -27.40
N ASN A 262 7.89 29.12 -28.40
CA ASN A 262 6.42 29.31 -28.26
C ASN A 262 5.68 28.17 -27.52
N GLY A 263 6.37 27.16 -26.98
CA GLY A 263 5.82 26.14 -26.09
C GLY A 263 6.25 26.45 -24.66
N GLY A 264 5.34 26.35 -23.69
CA GLY A 264 5.62 26.64 -22.27
C GLY A 264 6.80 25.82 -21.69
N PRO A 265 7.15 26.06 -20.41
CA PRO A 265 8.29 25.41 -19.78
C PRO A 265 8.18 23.88 -19.84
N PRO A 266 9.26 23.16 -20.22
CA PRO A 266 9.23 21.69 -20.31
C PRO A 266 8.89 21.04 -18.97
N SER A 267 8.28 19.86 -19.02
CA SER A 267 8.05 19.04 -17.82
C SER A 267 9.36 18.52 -17.24
N GLU A 268 9.36 18.16 -15.95
CA GLU A 268 10.52 17.56 -15.27
C GLU A 268 11.02 16.29 -15.96
N GLU A 269 10.09 15.45 -16.40
CA GLU A 269 10.35 14.24 -17.18
C GLU A 269 11.19 14.53 -18.42
N VAL A 270 10.79 15.52 -19.22
CA VAL A 270 11.46 15.88 -20.48
C VAL A 270 12.86 16.41 -20.20
N LEU A 271 13.02 17.23 -19.15
CA LEU A 271 14.33 17.76 -18.75
C LEU A 271 15.27 16.64 -18.30
N LEU A 272 14.80 15.74 -17.44
CA LEU A 272 15.58 14.61 -16.94
C LEU A 272 15.91 13.62 -18.06
N GLU A 273 14.97 13.31 -18.94
CA GLU A 273 15.22 12.44 -20.09
C GLU A 273 16.29 13.03 -21.01
N ARG A 274 16.17 14.32 -21.33
CA ARG A 274 17.16 15.02 -22.17
C ARG A 274 18.53 15.06 -21.51
N ALA A 275 18.58 15.36 -20.22
CA ALA A 275 19.84 15.40 -19.47
C ALA A 275 20.52 14.03 -19.44
N LEU A 276 19.76 12.98 -19.13
CA LEU A 276 20.28 11.62 -18.96
C LEU A 276 20.66 10.94 -20.28
N PHE A 277 19.90 11.16 -21.36
CA PHE A 277 20.04 10.40 -22.60
C PHE A 277 20.41 11.22 -23.83
N GLY A 278 20.27 12.54 -23.78
CA GLY A 278 20.55 13.44 -24.91
C GLY A 278 21.77 14.35 -24.73
N GLY A 279 22.30 14.50 -23.51
CA GLY A 279 23.36 15.45 -23.20
C GLY A 279 24.78 14.84 -23.16
N GLU A 280 25.79 15.69 -23.36
CA GLU A 280 27.22 15.33 -23.18
C GLU A 280 27.56 14.90 -21.75
N ARG A 281 26.73 15.29 -20.79
CA ARG A 281 26.81 14.91 -19.37
C ARG A 281 25.73 13.91 -18.98
N GLY A 282 25.28 13.06 -19.90
CA GLY A 282 24.25 12.06 -19.64
C GLY A 282 24.72 10.87 -18.80
N LEU A 283 23.83 9.90 -18.62
CA LEU A 283 24.03 8.72 -17.78
C LEU A 283 25.34 7.99 -18.11
N ALA A 284 25.61 7.72 -19.39
CA ALA A 284 26.82 7.02 -19.81
C ALA A 284 28.10 7.83 -19.54
N ALA A 285 28.04 9.16 -19.65
CA ALA A 285 29.18 10.04 -19.42
C ALA A 285 29.52 10.14 -17.93
N VAL A 286 28.50 10.32 -17.10
CA VAL A 286 28.64 10.43 -15.64
C VAL A 286 29.16 9.14 -15.01
N LEU A 287 28.74 7.98 -15.54
CA LEU A 287 29.23 6.68 -15.08
C LEU A 287 30.71 6.41 -15.41
N GLY A 288 31.36 7.26 -16.23
CA GLY A 288 32.83 7.29 -16.36
C GLY A 288 33.46 5.97 -16.83
N GLY A 289 32.71 5.13 -17.56
CA GLY A 289 33.14 3.80 -18.02
C GLY A 289 32.46 2.62 -17.32
N ALA A 290 31.76 2.84 -16.20
CA ALA A 290 30.85 1.84 -15.64
C ALA A 290 29.62 1.67 -16.53
N HIS A 291 29.04 0.47 -16.54
CA HIS A 291 27.84 0.22 -17.34
C HIS A 291 26.58 0.67 -16.58
N ALA A 292 25.52 1.04 -17.32
CA ALA A 292 24.23 1.35 -16.72
C ALA A 292 23.69 0.21 -15.82
N ARG A 293 24.01 -1.05 -16.16
CA ARG A 293 23.68 -2.23 -15.35
C ARG A 293 24.35 -2.27 -13.98
N ASP A 294 25.37 -1.45 -13.75
CA ASP A 294 26.13 -1.39 -12.50
C ASP A 294 25.65 -0.23 -11.62
N ALA A 295 24.84 0.69 -12.16
CA ALA A 295 24.33 1.83 -11.44
C ALA A 295 23.17 1.48 -10.50
N ALA A 296 23.02 2.31 -9.47
CA ALA A 296 21.85 2.38 -8.62
C ALA A 296 21.26 3.79 -8.73
N VAL A 297 19.96 3.88 -9.02
CA VAL A 297 19.27 5.15 -9.26
C VAL A 297 18.36 5.45 -8.07
N LEU A 298 18.46 6.67 -7.53
CA LEU A 298 17.60 7.18 -6.47
C LEU A 298 16.66 8.21 -7.07
N MET A 299 15.36 8.04 -6.89
CA MET A 299 14.34 8.93 -7.44
C MET A 299 13.47 9.52 -6.32
N SER A 300 13.23 10.83 -6.34
CA SER A 300 12.34 11.50 -5.38
C SER A 300 11.71 12.77 -5.94
N GLY A 301 10.48 13.08 -5.52
CA GLY A 301 9.75 14.28 -5.96
C GLY A 301 9.30 14.23 -7.42
N LEU A 302 9.21 13.03 -8.01
CA LEU A 302 8.71 12.80 -9.36
C LEU A 302 7.37 12.09 -9.27
N GLU A 303 6.32 12.71 -9.79
CA GLU A 303 4.95 12.18 -9.66
C GLU A 303 4.62 11.14 -10.74
N GLY A 304 3.84 10.12 -10.35
CA GLY A 304 3.11 9.17 -11.20
C GLY A 304 3.72 8.85 -12.58
N GLU A 305 3.21 9.51 -13.62
CA GLU A 305 3.58 9.26 -15.02
C GLU A 305 5.05 9.56 -15.31
N ALA A 306 5.59 10.65 -14.74
CA ALA A 306 6.97 11.06 -14.94
C ALA A 306 7.95 10.05 -14.32
N ALA A 307 7.66 9.60 -13.09
CA ALA A 307 8.46 8.57 -12.42
C ALA A 307 8.39 7.23 -13.17
N ALA A 308 7.20 6.81 -13.60
CA ALA A 308 7.01 5.57 -14.34
C ALA A 308 7.70 5.60 -15.71
N HIS A 309 7.65 6.74 -16.42
CA HIS A 309 8.36 6.91 -17.68
C HIS A 309 9.86 6.86 -17.51
N LEU A 310 10.43 7.63 -16.59
CA LEU A 310 11.86 7.63 -16.32
C LEU A 310 12.34 6.24 -15.89
N THR A 311 11.57 5.53 -15.06
CA THR A 311 11.87 4.13 -14.68
C THR A 311 11.97 3.24 -15.92
N ARG A 312 10.97 3.27 -16.82
CA ARG A 312 11.01 2.49 -18.08
C ARG A 312 12.20 2.87 -18.95
N ARG A 313 12.53 4.16 -19.05
CA ARG A 313 13.66 4.65 -19.84
C ARG A 313 15.01 4.22 -19.27
N LEU A 314 15.18 4.27 -17.95
CA LEU A 314 16.37 3.79 -17.26
C LEU A 314 16.54 2.27 -17.43
N SER A 315 15.45 1.51 -17.28
CA SER A 315 15.45 0.06 -17.55
C SER A 315 15.83 -0.26 -18.99
N ALA A 316 15.27 0.48 -19.96
CA ALA A 316 15.62 0.33 -21.37
C ALA A 316 17.09 0.70 -21.66
N ALA A 317 17.67 1.63 -20.88
CA ALA A 317 19.09 1.98 -20.94
C ALA A 317 19.99 0.96 -20.20
N GLY A 318 19.42 -0.07 -19.59
CA GLY A 318 20.14 -1.18 -18.95
C GLY A 318 20.30 -1.06 -17.43
N VAL A 319 19.71 -0.06 -16.78
CA VAL A 319 19.66 0.01 -15.31
C VAL A 319 18.69 -1.06 -14.80
N PRO A 320 19.07 -1.92 -13.84
CA PRO A 320 18.16 -2.96 -13.36
C PRO A 320 17.03 -2.33 -12.55
N SER A 321 15.78 -2.74 -12.82
CA SER A 321 14.59 -2.13 -12.23
C SER A 321 14.57 -2.22 -10.71
N GLU A 322 15.14 -3.30 -10.16
CA GLU A 322 15.29 -3.47 -8.72
C GLU A 322 16.28 -2.50 -8.07
N ARG A 323 17.19 -1.90 -8.85
CA ARG A 323 18.15 -0.87 -8.41
C ARG A 323 17.70 0.56 -8.73
N ILE A 324 16.45 0.72 -9.16
CA ILE A 324 15.76 2.00 -9.21
C ILE A 324 14.98 2.11 -7.89
N MET A 325 15.51 2.92 -6.98
CA MET A 325 15.03 3.10 -5.62
C MET A 325 14.26 4.40 -5.51
N LEU A 326 13.09 4.34 -4.89
CA LEU A 326 12.18 5.47 -4.77
C LEU A 326 12.11 5.91 -3.31
N CYS A 327 12.03 7.22 -3.12
CA CYS A 327 11.70 7.85 -1.86
C CYS A 327 10.54 8.81 -2.16
N ASP A 328 9.32 8.27 -2.20
CA ASP A 328 8.16 9.06 -2.59
C ASP A 328 7.34 9.46 -1.36
N SER A 329 7.26 10.76 -1.10
CA SER A 329 6.59 11.33 0.07
C SER A 329 5.15 11.74 -0.22
N ALA A 330 4.69 11.61 -1.48
CA ALA A 330 3.34 11.91 -1.89
C ALA A 330 2.36 10.79 -1.47
N VAL A 331 1.30 11.17 -0.76
CA VAL A 331 0.07 10.37 -0.74
C VAL A 331 -0.69 10.79 -1.99
N GLU A 332 -1.02 9.85 -2.88
CA GLU A 332 -1.87 10.12 -4.03
C GLU A 332 -3.26 10.58 -3.57
N GLY A 333 -3.39 11.87 -3.33
CA GLY A 333 -4.63 12.62 -3.29
C GLY A 333 -4.95 13.16 -4.67
N SER A 334 -5.00 12.30 -5.67
CA SER A 334 -5.61 12.60 -6.97
C SER A 334 -6.64 11.53 -7.25
N ALA A 335 -7.90 11.91 -7.12
CA ALA A 335 -9.00 11.23 -7.77
C ALA A 335 -8.85 11.41 -9.29
N ALA A 336 -7.87 10.73 -9.87
CA ALA A 336 -7.75 10.48 -11.29
C ALA A 336 -7.81 8.97 -11.45
N ASN A 337 -8.78 8.51 -12.23
CA ASN A 337 -9.00 7.11 -12.58
C ASN A 337 -7.73 6.48 -13.20
N SER A 338 -6.82 5.95 -12.37
CA SER A 338 -5.81 4.98 -12.80
C SER A 338 -6.16 3.62 -12.21
N THR A 339 -6.85 2.84 -13.02
CA THR A 339 -7.11 1.41 -12.85
C THR A 339 -5.82 0.61 -12.96
N LEU A 340 -4.93 0.71 -11.97
CA LEU A 340 -3.83 -0.24 -11.78
C LEU A 340 -3.81 -0.67 -10.32
N THR A 341 -4.34 -1.87 -10.11
CA THR A 341 -4.52 -2.47 -8.82
C THR A 341 -3.24 -3.04 -8.23
N ALA A 342 -3.12 -2.99 -6.90
CA ALA A 342 -1.97 -3.49 -6.16
C ALA A 342 -1.54 -4.90 -6.64
N PRO A 343 -0.23 -5.20 -6.69
CA PRO A 343 0.26 -6.45 -7.23
C PRO A 343 -0.26 -7.65 -6.42
N LEU A 344 -0.69 -8.71 -7.13
CA LEU A 344 -1.19 -9.93 -6.49
C LEU A 344 -0.09 -10.61 -5.67
N PRO A 345 -0.40 -11.14 -4.47
CA PRO A 345 0.55 -11.87 -3.66
C PRO A 345 1.12 -13.10 -4.39
N THR A 346 2.38 -13.39 -4.12
CA THR A 346 3.13 -14.50 -4.71
C THR A 346 3.10 -15.73 -3.78
N ARG A 347 3.66 -16.86 -4.25
CA ARG A 347 3.77 -18.13 -3.51
C ARG A 347 2.41 -18.65 -3.02
N LEU A 348 1.38 -18.50 -3.86
CA LEU A 348 0.01 -18.92 -3.54
C LEU A 348 -0.16 -20.45 -3.47
N ASN A 349 0.88 -21.20 -3.78
CA ASN A 349 1.00 -22.63 -3.52
C ASN A 349 1.35 -22.98 -2.05
N THR A 350 1.83 -22.03 -1.26
CA THR A 350 2.17 -22.26 0.14
C THR A 350 0.90 -22.24 0.99
N ILE A 351 0.54 -23.41 1.55
CA ILE A 351 -0.62 -23.56 2.42
C ILE A 351 -0.14 -24.12 3.78
N PRO A 352 -0.48 -23.49 4.91
CA PRO A 352 -1.32 -22.30 5.02
C PRO A 352 -0.64 -21.02 4.51
N HIS A 353 -1.43 -20.08 4.00
CA HIS A 353 -0.94 -18.77 3.56
C HIS A 353 -0.47 -17.94 4.76
N SER A 354 0.53 -17.09 4.54
CA SER A 354 0.97 -16.13 5.56
C SER A 354 -0.17 -15.19 5.94
N ARG A 355 -0.07 -14.57 7.13
CA ARG A 355 -1.06 -13.59 7.58
C ARG A 355 -1.17 -12.41 6.61
N GLU A 356 -0.05 -11.95 6.08
CA GLU A 356 0.03 -10.85 5.11
C GLU A 356 -0.72 -11.21 3.81
N THR A 357 -0.47 -12.40 3.25
CA THR A 357 -1.17 -12.89 2.05
C THR A 357 -2.68 -12.97 2.28
N ARG A 358 -3.12 -13.47 3.44
CA ARG A 358 -4.55 -13.53 3.80
C ARG A 358 -5.15 -12.12 3.92
N GLN A 359 -4.47 -11.20 4.60
CA GLN A 359 -4.90 -9.81 4.78
C GLN A 359 -5.05 -9.06 3.46
N TYR A 360 -4.20 -9.34 2.46
CA TYR A 360 -4.39 -8.81 1.11
C TYR A 360 -5.77 -9.18 0.57
N PHE A 361 -6.12 -10.48 0.57
CA PHE A 361 -7.39 -10.94 0.01
C PHE A 361 -8.60 -10.46 0.82
N TYR A 362 -8.46 -10.30 2.14
CA TYR A 362 -9.52 -9.77 2.98
C TYR A 362 -9.80 -8.31 2.65
N ARG A 363 -8.74 -7.50 2.54
CA ARG A 363 -8.84 -6.08 2.19
C ARG A 363 -9.45 -5.90 0.81
N ASP A 364 -8.94 -6.63 -0.18
CA ASP A 364 -9.34 -6.51 -1.58
C ASP A 364 -10.82 -6.89 -1.78
N LEU A 365 -11.27 -8.00 -1.17
CA LEU A 365 -12.69 -8.38 -1.19
C LEU A 365 -13.56 -7.39 -0.43
N LYS A 366 -13.13 -6.94 0.75
CA LYS A 366 -13.85 -5.96 1.56
C LYS A 366 -14.05 -4.66 0.78
N GLU A 367 -13.01 -4.13 0.14
CA GLU A 367 -13.09 -2.90 -0.66
C GLU A 367 -14.12 -3.04 -1.79
N GLY A 368 -14.10 -4.16 -2.54
CA GLY A 368 -15.09 -4.42 -3.59
C GLY A 368 -16.52 -4.50 -3.07
N VAL A 369 -16.74 -5.14 -1.92
CA VAL A 369 -18.06 -5.21 -1.27
C VAL A 369 -18.53 -3.85 -0.77
N MET A 370 -17.66 -3.10 -0.09
CA MET A 370 -18.01 -1.78 0.45
C MET A 370 -18.32 -0.79 -0.68
N ALA A 371 -17.55 -0.81 -1.77
CA ALA A 371 -17.81 0.01 -2.95
C ALA A 371 -19.17 -0.30 -3.60
N ALA A 372 -19.51 -1.59 -3.74
CA ALA A 372 -20.82 -2.01 -4.25
C ALA A 372 -21.98 -1.55 -3.35
N VAL A 373 -21.83 -1.70 -2.03
CA VAL A 373 -22.83 -1.25 -1.05
C VAL A 373 -22.99 0.28 -1.09
N ALA A 374 -21.89 1.02 -1.20
CA ALA A 374 -21.91 2.48 -1.29
C ALA A 374 -22.61 2.97 -2.57
N ALA A 375 -22.47 2.22 -3.68
CA ALA A 375 -23.18 2.48 -4.94
C ALA A 375 -24.68 2.14 -4.89
N GLY A 376 -25.17 1.59 -3.77
CA GLY A 376 -26.58 1.25 -3.57
C GLY A 376 -26.96 -0.12 -4.12
N GLU A 377 -25.99 -0.98 -4.41
CA GLU A 377 -26.26 -2.34 -4.91
C GLU A 377 -26.91 -3.18 -3.82
N LEU A 378 -27.99 -3.87 -4.19
CA LEU A 378 -28.77 -4.67 -3.23
C LEU A 378 -28.41 -6.15 -3.25
N ARG A 379 -27.94 -6.68 -4.39
CA ARG A 379 -27.65 -8.12 -4.58
C ARG A 379 -26.24 -8.31 -5.08
N MET A 380 -25.33 -8.64 -4.17
CA MET A 380 -23.91 -8.73 -4.45
C MET A 380 -23.38 -10.16 -4.31
N ILE A 381 -22.42 -10.51 -5.14
CA ILE A 381 -21.63 -11.73 -5.02
C ILE A 381 -20.14 -11.39 -4.91
N ALA A 382 -19.48 -12.00 -3.93
CA ALA A 382 -18.06 -11.89 -3.70
C ALA A 382 -17.42 -13.28 -3.70
N ARG A 383 -16.49 -13.53 -4.60
CA ARG A 383 -15.81 -14.82 -4.77
C ARG A 383 -14.31 -14.66 -4.58
N CYS A 384 -13.73 -15.35 -3.61
CA CYS A 384 -12.29 -15.51 -3.44
C CYS A 384 -11.97 -17.00 -3.34
N THR A 385 -11.40 -17.58 -4.41
CA THR A 385 -11.17 -19.03 -4.51
C THR A 385 -9.68 -19.37 -4.53
N ILE A 386 -8.90 -18.74 -3.64
CA ILE A 386 -7.55 -19.20 -3.29
C ILE A 386 -7.64 -20.60 -2.65
N PRO A 387 -6.55 -21.39 -2.60
CA PRO A 387 -6.61 -22.77 -2.10
C PRO A 387 -7.27 -22.93 -0.72
N GLU A 388 -7.03 -22.02 0.23
CA GLU A 388 -7.66 -22.07 1.56
C GLU A 388 -9.16 -21.72 1.57
N LEU A 389 -9.68 -21.06 0.55
CA LEU A 389 -11.07 -20.56 0.48
C LEU A 389 -11.90 -21.22 -0.62
N ASN A 390 -11.30 -22.12 -1.39
CA ASN A 390 -11.98 -22.76 -2.51
C ASN A 390 -12.79 -23.97 -2.03
N THR A 391 -14.12 -23.86 -2.12
CA THR A 391 -15.08 -24.90 -1.71
C THR A 391 -15.11 -26.14 -2.62
N GLU A 392 -14.40 -26.11 -3.75
CA GLU A 392 -14.24 -27.28 -4.62
C GLU A 392 -13.11 -28.22 -4.17
N PHE A 393 -12.36 -27.82 -3.13
CA PHE A 393 -11.14 -28.49 -2.75
C PHE A 393 -11.09 -28.86 -1.25
N ASP A 394 -10.35 -29.93 -0.92
CA ASP A 394 -10.22 -30.46 0.44
C ASP A 394 -9.41 -29.58 1.41
N VAL A 395 -8.77 -28.52 0.90
CA VAL A 395 -7.88 -27.63 1.67
C VAL A 395 -8.62 -26.41 2.24
N TYR A 396 -9.95 -26.45 2.23
CA TYR A 396 -10.82 -25.39 2.71
C TYR A 396 -10.65 -25.12 4.22
N ARG A 397 -10.26 -23.89 4.59
CA ARG A 397 -10.04 -23.46 5.96
C ARG A 397 -11.14 -22.50 6.40
N VAL A 398 -12.06 -23.02 7.22
CA VAL A 398 -13.17 -22.24 7.78
C VAL A 398 -12.71 -21.01 8.58
N GLY A 399 -11.57 -21.09 9.26
CA GLY A 399 -10.98 -19.95 9.97
C GLY A 399 -10.63 -18.79 9.03
N THR A 400 -9.97 -19.09 7.91
CA THR A 400 -9.61 -18.10 6.89
C THR A 400 -10.85 -17.42 6.29
N LEU A 401 -11.92 -18.19 6.06
CA LEU A 401 -13.20 -17.65 5.60
C LEU A 401 -13.81 -16.71 6.64
N LEU A 402 -13.85 -17.12 7.91
CA LEU A 402 -14.50 -16.34 8.95
C LEU A 402 -13.71 -15.07 9.32
N GLU A 403 -12.38 -15.09 9.23
CA GLU A 403 -11.56 -13.88 9.31
C GLU A 403 -11.94 -12.89 8.19
N MET A 404 -12.08 -13.37 6.95
CA MET A 404 -12.51 -12.55 5.81
C MET A 404 -13.93 -12.00 5.98
N VAL A 405 -14.87 -12.83 6.45
CA VAL A 405 -16.25 -12.42 6.73
C VAL A 405 -16.28 -11.37 7.84
N ARG A 406 -15.47 -11.56 8.90
CA ARG A 406 -15.34 -10.58 9.98
C ARG A 406 -14.93 -9.22 9.43
N ASP A 407 -13.93 -9.14 8.57
CA ASP A 407 -13.46 -7.87 7.98
C ASP A 407 -14.55 -7.15 7.16
N VAL A 408 -15.37 -7.88 6.42
CA VAL A 408 -16.51 -7.30 5.67
C VAL A 408 -17.60 -6.81 6.62
N VAL A 409 -17.96 -7.65 7.60
CA VAL A 409 -19.07 -7.37 8.53
C VAL A 409 -18.74 -6.19 9.44
N THR A 410 -17.50 -6.12 9.95
CA THR A 410 -17.07 -5.00 10.80
C THR A 410 -17.01 -3.71 10.00
N ALA A 411 -16.61 -3.74 8.73
CA ALA A 411 -16.64 -2.57 7.85
C ALA A 411 -18.07 -2.06 7.61
N LEU A 412 -19.01 -2.96 7.29
CA LEU A 412 -20.42 -2.61 7.14
C LEU A 412 -21.02 -2.06 8.45
N ALA A 413 -20.64 -2.62 9.59
CA ALA A 413 -21.09 -2.13 10.89
C ALA A 413 -20.51 -0.76 11.25
N ALA A 414 -19.25 -0.50 10.88
CA ALA A 414 -18.59 0.81 11.04
C ALA A 414 -19.28 1.90 10.21
N ASP A 415 -19.83 1.55 9.04
CA ASP A 415 -20.70 2.41 8.23
C ASP A 415 -22.09 2.66 8.85
N GLY A 416 -22.30 2.23 10.10
CA GLY A 416 -23.53 2.47 10.84
C GLY A 416 -24.66 1.49 10.51
N ARG A 417 -24.39 0.39 9.79
CA ARG A 417 -25.40 -0.64 9.47
C ARG A 417 -25.50 -1.68 10.57
N THR A 418 -26.70 -2.17 10.85
CA THR A 418 -26.90 -3.43 11.57
C THR A 418 -26.72 -4.56 10.56
N VAL A 419 -25.81 -5.49 10.80
CA VAL A 419 -25.47 -6.55 9.86
C VAL A 419 -25.91 -7.89 10.42
N LYS A 420 -26.70 -8.65 9.65
CA LYS A 420 -26.99 -10.04 9.98
C LYS A 420 -26.12 -10.96 9.14
N VAL A 421 -25.33 -11.78 9.82
CA VAL A 421 -24.47 -12.77 9.19
C VAL A 421 -25.20 -14.10 9.16
N CYS A 422 -25.50 -14.57 7.96
CA CYS A 422 -26.37 -15.71 7.72
C CYS A 422 -25.58 -16.94 7.30
N VAL A 423 -25.88 -18.07 7.91
CA VAL A 423 -25.34 -19.39 7.55
C VAL A 423 -26.51 -20.28 7.17
N GLN A 424 -26.34 -21.14 6.17
CA GLN A 424 -27.41 -22.06 5.82
C GLN A 424 -27.69 -23.03 6.97
N GLN A 425 -28.96 -23.30 7.21
CA GLN A 425 -29.47 -24.36 8.05
C GLN A 425 -29.35 -25.73 7.35
N PRO A 426 -29.47 -26.86 8.07
CA PRO A 426 -29.55 -28.17 7.42
C PRO A 426 -30.74 -28.23 6.45
N LEU A 427 -30.51 -28.81 5.27
CA LEU A 427 -31.51 -28.96 4.22
C LEU A 427 -32.05 -30.38 4.20
N GLY A 428 -33.34 -30.55 3.91
CA GLY A 428 -34.02 -31.86 3.88
C GLY A 428 -34.77 -32.21 5.17
N GLU A 429 -35.44 -33.36 5.15
CA GLU A 429 -36.26 -33.84 6.27
C GLU A 429 -35.84 -35.26 6.70
N GLY A 430 -35.93 -35.52 8.01
CA GLY A 430 -35.63 -36.83 8.59
C GLY A 430 -34.20 -37.30 8.30
N VAL A 431 -34.06 -38.55 7.84
CA VAL A 431 -32.75 -39.19 7.60
C VAL A 431 -31.99 -38.57 6.41
N PHE A 432 -32.67 -37.80 5.56
CA PHE A 432 -32.07 -37.12 4.41
C PHE A 432 -31.68 -35.67 4.71
N GLN A 433 -31.82 -35.23 5.96
CA GLN A 433 -31.36 -33.91 6.38
C GLN A 433 -29.83 -33.86 6.41
N GLY A 434 -29.25 -32.83 5.79
CA GLY A 434 -27.80 -32.66 5.72
C GLY A 434 -27.34 -31.21 5.69
N MET A 435 -26.06 -30.98 6.00
CA MET A 435 -25.39 -29.70 5.89
C MET A 435 -24.02 -29.92 5.21
N PRO A 436 -23.54 -29.00 4.35
CA PRO A 436 -22.18 -29.06 3.83
C PRO A 436 -21.17 -29.14 4.97
N LEU A 437 -20.18 -30.03 4.82
CA LEU A 437 -19.16 -30.24 5.83
C LEU A 437 -18.43 -28.94 6.20
N SER A 438 -18.21 -28.06 5.21
CA SER A 438 -17.57 -26.75 5.36
C SER A 438 -18.37 -25.75 6.20
N LEU A 439 -19.66 -25.99 6.43
CA LEU A 439 -20.55 -25.11 7.20
C LEU A 439 -20.92 -25.70 8.57
N ASN A 440 -20.57 -26.97 8.82
CA ASN A 440 -20.88 -27.62 10.08
C ASN A 440 -20.16 -26.93 11.25
N GLY A 441 -20.94 -26.50 12.25
CA GLY A 441 -20.42 -25.79 13.42
C GLY A 441 -20.09 -24.30 13.20
N VAL A 442 -20.22 -23.76 11.99
CA VAL A 442 -19.90 -22.35 11.70
C VAL A 442 -20.75 -21.39 12.55
N MET A 443 -22.05 -21.65 12.68
CA MET A 443 -22.95 -20.86 13.53
C MET A 443 -22.45 -20.77 14.99
N ARG A 444 -21.95 -21.89 15.52
CA ARG A 444 -21.40 -21.94 16.89
C ARG A 444 -20.11 -21.14 17.00
N ILE A 445 -19.21 -21.26 16.02
CA ILE A 445 -17.94 -20.51 16.00
C ILE A 445 -18.22 -19.00 15.96
N MET A 446 -19.16 -18.56 15.13
CA MET A 446 -19.55 -17.16 15.03
C MET A 446 -20.15 -16.61 16.32
N GLY A 447 -20.92 -17.43 17.06
CA GLY A 447 -21.44 -17.05 18.38
C GLY A 447 -20.36 -16.87 19.44
N GLN A 448 -19.16 -17.43 19.23
CA GLN A 448 -17.99 -17.29 20.10
C GLN A 448 -16.97 -16.30 19.55
N MET A 449 -17.17 -15.81 18.33
CA MET A 449 -16.26 -14.90 17.67
C MET A 449 -16.29 -13.54 18.37
N ASP A 450 -15.10 -12.97 18.56
CA ASP A 450 -14.97 -11.58 18.94
C ASP A 450 -15.34 -10.69 17.73
N TRP A 451 -16.35 -9.84 17.89
CA TRP A 451 -16.78 -8.89 16.86
C TRP A 451 -16.23 -7.48 17.12
N GLY A 452 -15.43 -7.29 18.18
CA GLY A 452 -14.93 -5.98 18.60
C GLY A 452 -16.07 -4.98 18.84
N GLU A 453 -15.87 -3.73 18.41
CA GLU A 453 -16.85 -2.65 18.53
C GLU A 453 -18.12 -2.90 17.71
N ALA A 454 -18.08 -3.80 16.71
CA ALA A 454 -19.25 -4.12 15.90
C ALA A 454 -20.26 -5.04 16.62
N LYS A 455 -19.93 -5.59 17.79
CA LYS A 455 -20.73 -6.61 18.48
C LYS A 455 -22.22 -6.27 18.62
N ASP A 456 -22.54 -5.02 18.96
CA ASP A 456 -23.94 -4.60 19.19
C ASP A 456 -24.73 -4.43 17.88
N ARG A 457 -24.03 -4.35 16.75
CA ARG A 457 -24.59 -4.21 15.39
C ARG A 457 -24.59 -5.52 14.62
N VAL A 458 -23.96 -6.58 15.14
CA VAL A 458 -23.87 -7.88 14.47
C VAL A 458 -24.91 -8.84 15.02
N LYS A 459 -25.67 -9.44 14.11
CA LYS A 459 -26.65 -10.50 14.40
C LYS A 459 -26.30 -11.76 13.63
N LEU A 460 -26.71 -12.91 14.17
CA LEU A 460 -26.54 -14.20 13.53
C LEU A 460 -27.92 -14.73 13.12
N GLY A 461 -28.01 -15.42 11.99
CA GLY A 461 -29.27 -15.99 11.53
C GLY A 461 -29.10 -17.06 10.46
N ASN A 462 -30.22 -17.66 10.07
CA ASN A 462 -30.25 -18.65 8.99
C ASN A 462 -30.45 -17.99 7.62
N LEU A 463 -30.59 -18.78 6.56
CA LEU A 463 -31.03 -18.30 5.25
C LEU A 463 -32.56 -18.43 5.11
N GLY A 464 -33.20 -17.40 4.58
CA GLY A 464 -34.63 -17.40 4.26
C GLY A 464 -35.29 -16.04 4.47
N ALA A 465 -36.50 -15.86 3.92
CA ALA A 465 -37.23 -14.58 4.01
C ALA A 465 -37.53 -14.13 5.45
N SER A 466 -37.75 -15.07 6.38
CA SER A 466 -38.06 -14.77 7.79
C SER A 466 -36.94 -14.03 8.53
N GLU A 467 -35.73 -14.06 7.99
CA GLU A 467 -34.54 -13.48 8.63
C GLU A 467 -34.30 -12.01 8.28
N VAL A 468 -35.12 -11.41 7.40
CA VAL A 468 -34.85 -10.08 6.78
C VAL A 468 -35.34 -8.87 7.61
N ASN A 469 -35.98 -9.11 8.75
CA ASN A 469 -36.75 -8.06 9.43
C ASN A 469 -35.89 -7.08 10.24
N ASP A 470 -34.73 -7.49 10.75
CA ASP A 470 -34.08 -6.83 11.90
C ASP A 470 -32.61 -6.45 11.67
N ALA A 471 -32.16 -6.36 10.42
CA ALA A 471 -30.85 -5.85 10.02
C ALA A 471 -30.95 -5.00 8.75
N ASP A 472 -29.93 -4.19 8.48
CA ASP A 472 -29.83 -3.29 7.31
C ASP A 472 -29.06 -3.94 6.15
N ALA A 473 -28.19 -4.89 6.46
CA ALA A 473 -27.44 -5.68 5.48
C ALA A 473 -27.33 -7.14 5.90
N PHE A 474 -27.23 -8.03 4.92
CA PHE A 474 -27.12 -9.47 5.10
C PHE A 474 -25.85 -10.01 4.45
N VAL A 475 -25.04 -10.71 5.21
CA VAL A 475 -23.83 -11.38 4.70
C VAL A 475 -24.02 -12.88 4.80
N CYS A 476 -24.22 -13.54 3.66
CA CYS A 476 -24.49 -14.98 3.59
C CYS A 476 -23.18 -15.74 3.33
N ILE A 477 -22.78 -16.57 4.31
CA ILE A 477 -21.53 -17.32 4.27
C ILE A 477 -21.71 -18.60 3.44
N SER A 478 -21.02 -18.65 2.31
CA SER A 478 -20.84 -19.81 1.44
C SER A 478 -22.07 -20.71 1.31
N PRO A 479 -23.24 -20.21 0.90
CA PRO A 479 -24.42 -21.06 0.69
C PRO A 479 -24.16 -22.10 -0.39
N GLN A 480 -24.50 -23.36 -0.14
CA GLN A 480 -24.18 -24.50 -1.00
C GLN A 480 -25.36 -25.46 -1.11
N ASN A 481 -25.53 -26.00 -2.31
CA ASN A 481 -26.36 -27.18 -2.51
C ASN A 481 -25.71 -28.40 -1.84
N ILE A 482 -26.54 -29.34 -1.38
CA ILE A 482 -26.11 -30.67 -0.95
C ILE A 482 -26.70 -31.73 -1.88
N VAL A 483 -26.24 -32.97 -1.75
CA VAL A 483 -26.82 -34.08 -2.49
C VAL A 483 -28.30 -34.19 -2.16
N GLY A 484 -29.16 -34.10 -3.17
CA GLY A 484 -30.61 -34.23 -3.04
C GLY A 484 -31.39 -32.96 -2.65
N HIS A 485 -30.73 -31.90 -2.18
CA HIS A 485 -31.40 -30.66 -1.76
C HIS A 485 -30.65 -29.40 -2.24
N SER A 486 -31.40 -28.42 -2.75
CA SER A 486 -30.87 -27.13 -3.18
C SER A 486 -31.09 -26.05 -2.13
N VAL A 487 -30.08 -25.23 -1.87
CA VAL A 487 -30.18 -24.04 -1.00
C VAL A 487 -30.91 -22.88 -1.69
N MET A 488 -31.07 -22.97 -3.01
CA MET A 488 -31.57 -21.89 -3.87
C MET A 488 -32.91 -21.30 -3.43
N PRO A 489 -33.95 -22.09 -3.05
CA PRO A 489 -35.22 -21.51 -2.62
C PRO A 489 -35.05 -20.52 -1.46
N LEU A 490 -34.19 -20.84 -0.49
CA LEU A 490 -33.92 -19.98 0.66
C LEU A 490 -33.20 -18.70 0.26
N VAL A 491 -32.23 -18.80 -0.67
CA VAL A 491 -31.49 -17.64 -1.18
C VAL A 491 -32.41 -16.74 -2.02
N GLU A 492 -33.28 -17.33 -2.84
CA GLU A 492 -34.27 -16.63 -3.66
C GLU A 492 -35.28 -15.88 -2.80
N GLU A 493 -35.89 -16.55 -1.82
CA GLU A 493 -36.83 -15.95 -0.87
C GLU A 493 -36.18 -14.82 -0.06
N MET A 494 -34.97 -15.03 0.43
CA MET A 494 -34.24 -14.02 1.18
C MET A 494 -33.86 -12.80 0.31
N ALA A 495 -33.38 -13.03 -0.91
CA ALA A 495 -33.04 -11.95 -1.85
C ALA A 495 -34.28 -11.18 -2.34
N ALA A 496 -35.44 -11.84 -2.43
CA ALA A 496 -36.71 -11.20 -2.72
C ALA A 496 -37.13 -10.31 -1.54
N ALA A 497 -37.15 -10.86 -0.32
CA ALA A 497 -37.49 -10.11 0.88
C ALA A 497 -36.55 -8.92 1.14
N ALA A 498 -35.24 -9.12 0.97
CA ALA A 498 -34.24 -8.06 1.13
C ALA A 498 -34.41 -6.96 0.07
N GLY A 499 -34.71 -7.34 -1.18
CA GLY A 499 -35.00 -6.38 -2.25
C GLY A 499 -36.26 -5.54 -1.98
N VAL A 500 -37.35 -6.16 -1.51
CA VAL A 500 -38.58 -5.44 -1.12
C VAL A 500 -38.31 -4.47 0.03
N ALA A 501 -37.45 -4.86 0.97
CA ALA A 501 -37.05 -4.01 2.10
C ALA A 501 -35.94 -2.99 1.76
N ASN A 502 -35.45 -2.96 0.51
CA ASN A 502 -34.32 -2.13 0.07
C ASN A 502 -33.05 -2.32 0.92
N LYS A 503 -32.71 -3.58 1.23
CA LYS A 503 -31.58 -3.97 2.08
C LYS A 503 -30.53 -4.73 1.27
N ALA A 504 -29.27 -4.46 1.57
CA ALA A 504 -28.12 -5.06 0.90
C ALA A 504 -27.94 -6.53 1.30
N MET A 505 -27.68 -7.41 0.33
CA MET A 505 -27.40 -8.82 0.54
C MET A 505 -26.14 -9.22 -0.22
N VAL A 506 -25.16 -9.74 0.50
CA VAL A 506 -23.85 -10.17 -0.02
C VAL A 506 -23.70 -11.68 0.13
N LEU A 507 -23.48 -12.38 -0.98
CA LEU A 507 -23.10 -13.78 -0.98
C LEU A 507 -21.58 -13.91 -1.04
N ILE A 508 -20.96 -14.48 0.02
CA ILE A 508 -19.51 -14.73 0.04
C ILE A 508 -19.27 -16.20 -0.31
N ASN A 509 -18.47 -16.45 -1.36
CA ASN A 509 -18.11 -17.79 -1.83
C ASN A 509 -19.28 -18.78 -1.97
N PRO A 510 -20.40 -18.43 -2.66
CA PRO A 510 -21.54 -19.33 -2.77
C PRO A 510 -21.29 -20.46 -3.79
N LYS A 511 -21.69 -21.69 -3.45
CA LYS A 511 -21.60 -22.89 -4.31
C LYS A 511 -23.00 -23.32 -4.73
N LEU A 512 -23.57 -22.55 -5.66
CA LEU A 512 -24.96 -22.72 -6.13
C LEU A 512 -25.10 -23.69 -7.31
N THR A 513 -23.98 -24.24 -7.81
CA THR A 513 -23.96 -25.27 -8.86
C THR A 513 -24.39 -26.63 -8.31
N ASP A 514 -24.83 -27.53 -9.19
CA ASP A 514 -25.30 -28.86 -8.82
C ASP A 514 -24.18 -29.72 -8.21
N VAL A 515 -24.51 -30.43 -7.12
CA VAL A 515 -23.69 -31.52 -6.58
C VAL A 515 -24.29 -32.84 -7.09
N GLN A 516 -23.60 -33.51 -8.00
CA GLN A 516 -24.06 -34.81 -8.53
C GLN A 516 -23.91 -35.89 -7.46
N SER A 517 -24.94 -36.74 -7.29
CA SER A 517 -24.83 -37.94 -6.46
C SER A 517 -24.02 -39.02 -7.18
N ALA A 518 -23.29 -39.85 -6.43
CA ALA A 518 -22.54 -40.99 -6.98
C ALA A 518 -23.42 -42.02 -7.72
N ALA A 519 -24.75 -41.97 -7.51
CA ALA A 519 -25.73 -42.82 -8.19
C ALA A 519 -26.25 -42.22 -9.52
N GLY A 520 -25.74 -41.07 -9.97
CA GLY A 520 -26.21 -40.41 -11.20
C GLY A 520 -27.63 -39.83 -11.13
N VAL A 521 -28.30 -39.96 -9.98
CA VAL A 521 -29.63 -39.40 -9.71
C VAL A 521 -29.43 -38.01 -9.11
N GLY A 522 -29.23 -37.01 -9.97
CA GLY A 522 -29.19 -35.59 -9.61
C GLY A 522 -29.97 -34.80 -10.66
N SER A 523 -31.01 -34.07 -10.23
CA SER A 523 -31.99 -33.45 -11.12
C SER A 523 -31.35 -32.37 -12.02
N VAL A 524 -31.25 -32.65 -13.32
CA VAL A 524 -30.93 -31.65 -14.37
C VAL A 524 -32.04 -30.58 -14.48
N ARG A 525 -33.23 -30.87 -13.95
CA ARG A 525 -34.40 -29.98 -13.97
C ARG A 525 -34.17 -28.73 -13.11
N GLY A 526 -34.37 -27.55 -13.68
CA GLY A 526 -34.20 -26.26 -12.97
C GLY A 526 -32.76 -25.74 -12.88
N ARG A 527 -31.76 -26.42 -13.46
CA ARG A 527 -30.36 -25.93 -13.50
C ARG A 527 -30.23 -24.56 -14.15
N GLN A 528 -30.90 -24.35 -15.29
CA GLN A 528 -30.83 -23.09 -16.02
C GLN A 528 -31.39 -21.93 -15.18
N GLY A 529 -32.59 -22.09 -14.60
CA GLY A 529 -33.18 -21.07 -13.73
C GLY A 529 -32.31 -20.69 -12.53
N ARG A 530 -31.59 -21.67 -11.95
CA ARG A 530 -30.64 -21.40 -10.85
C ARG A 530 -29.41 -20.62 -11.31
N LEU A 531 -28.87 -20.92 -12.49
CA LEU A 531 -27.79 -20.14 -13.10
C LEU A 531 -28.25 -18.73 -13.45
N ASP A 532 -29.48 -18.58 -13.96
CA ASP A 532 -30.06 -17.29 -14.30
C ASP A 532 -30.30 -16.44 -13.05
N PHE A 533 -30.78 -17.03 -11.96
CA PHE A 533 -30.91 -16.34 -10.67
C PHE A 533 -29.54 -15.92 -10.12
N ALA A 534 -28.54 -16.80 -10.14
CA ALA A 534 -27.19 -16.47 -9.67
C ALA A 534 -26.58 -15.28 -10.45
N ARG A 535 -26.93 -15.13 -11.74
CA ARG A 535 -26.53 -13.99 -12.58
C ARG A 535 -27.23 -12.68 -12.25
N THR A 536 -28.30 -12.69 -11.44
CA THR A 536 -28.95 -11.45 -10.97
C THR A 536 -28.14 -10.71 -9.91
N PHE A 537 -27.10 -11.35 -9.36
CA PHE A 537 -26.18 -10.72 -8.42
C PHE A 537 -25.08 -10.01 -9.18
N ILE A 538 -24.85 -8.75 -8.87
CA ILE A 538 -23.68 -8.04 -9.39
C ILE A 538 -22.42 -8.55 -8.73
N THR A 539 -21.33 -8.60 -9.49
CA THR A 539 -20.03 -9.07 -8.98
C THR A 539 -19.38 -7.92 -8.21
N ALA A 540 -19.43 -7.99 -6.89
CA ALA A 540 -18.72 -7.03 -6.03
C ALA A 540 -17.23 -7.35 -5.95
N TYR A 541 -16.88 -8.64 -6.02
CA TYR A 541 -15.50 -9.09 -6.08
C TYR A 541 -15.40 -10.49 -6.69
N HIS A 542 -14.36 -10.74 -7.48
CA HIS A 542 -14.01 -12.05 -8.00
C HIS A 542 -12.50 -12.21 -8.00
N LEU A 543 -12.01 -13.31 -7.42
CA LEU A 543 -10.64 -13.76 -7.58
C LEU A 543 -10.65 -15.28 -7.71
N ARG A 544 -10.11 -15.77 -8.83
CA ARG A 544 -9.83 -17.20 -9.04
C ARG A 544 -8.42 -17.42 -9.54
N LEU A 545 -7.76 -18.45 -9.03
CA LEU A 545 -6.50 -18.90 -9.61
C LEU A 545 -6.76 -19.74 -10.85
N LEU A 546 -5.87 -19.59 -11.84
CA LEU A 546 -5.89 -20.32 -13.09
C LEU A 546 -4.85 -21.43 -13.03
N TYR A 547 -5.25 -22.67 -13.29
CA TYR A 547 -4.40 -23.85 -13.14
C TYR A 547 -4.17 -24.55 -14.49
N LYS A 548 -3.03 -25.25 -14.61
CA LYS A 548 -2.78 -26.14 -15.75
C LYS A 548 -3.44 -27.50 -15.49
N GLY A 549 -4.70 -27.64 -15.92
CA GLY A 549 -5.47 -28.89 -15.79
C GLY A 549 -6.38 -28.92 -14.57
N VAL A 550 -6.67 -30.12 -14.06
CA VAL A 550 -7.60 -30.36 -12.94
C VAL A 550 -6.93 -30.32 -11.55
N THR A 551 -5.61 -30.20 -11.52
CA THR A 551 -4.80 -30.16 -10.29
C THR A 551 -4.52 -28.72 -9.85
N MET A 552 -4.36 -28.49 -8.54
CA MET A 552 -4.00 -27.17 -7.98
C MET A 552 -2.60 -26.68 -8.38
N HIS A 553 -1.83 -27.50 -9.11
CA HIS A 553 -0.50 -27.17 -9.57
C HIS A 553 -0.28 -27.64 -11.01
N PRO A 554 0.52 -26.90 -11.80
CA PRO A 554 1.03 -25.55 -11.49
C PRO A 554 -0.06 -24.47 -11.59
N ILE A 555 0.04 -23.44 -10.74
CA ILE A 555 -0.71 -22.18 -10.92
C ILE A 555 -0.11 -21.47 -12.13
N MET A 556 -0.96 -21.15 -13.11
CA MET A 556 -0.60 -20.46 -14.34
C MET A 556 -0.85 -18.96 -14.26
N GLY A 557 -1.75 -18.51 -13.38
CA GLY A 557 -2.18 -17.14 -13.31
C GLY A 557 -3.36 -16.93 -12.38
N ALA A 558 -4.00 -15.78 -12.51
CA ALA A 558 -5.20 -15.42 -11.75
C ALA A 558 -6.16 -14.62 -12.63
N LEU A 559 -7.45 -14.69 -12.31
CA LEU A 559 -8.46 -13.76 -12.81
C LEU A 559 -8.99 -12.99 -11.61
N ARG A 560 -9.01 -11.66 -11.72
CA ARG A 560 -9.49 -10.75 -10.69
C ARG A 560 -10.52 -9.77 -11.26
N CYS A 561 -11.49 -9.38 -10.45
CA CYS A 561 -12.42 -8.29 -10.72
C CYS A 561 -12.82 -7.71 -9.37
N SER A 562 -12.75 -6.39 -9.24
CA SER A 562 -13.30 -5.67 -8.09
C SER A 562 -14.41 -4.75 -8.59
N TYR A 563 -15.38 -4.41 -7.73
CA TYR A 563 -16.53 -3.60 -8.13
C TYR A 563 -16.10 -2.30 -8.83
N GLY A 564 -16.71 -2.00 -9.98
CA GLY A 564 -16.38 -0.83 -10.80
C GLY A 564 -15.11 -0.96 -11.65
N GLY A 565 -14.32 -2.03 -11.49
CA GLY A 565 -13.10 -2.29 -12.25
C GLY A 565 -13.28 -3.31 -13.39
N PRO A 566 -12.30 -3.42 -14.31
CA PRO A 566 -12.30 -4.44 -15.34
C PRO A 566 -12.04 -5.84 -14.77
N TRP A 567 -12.34 -6.86 -15.56
CA TRP A 567 -11.87 -8.22 -15.33
C TRP A 567 -10.44 -8.36 -15.81
N GLU A 568 -9.52 -8.53 -14.88
CA GLU A 568 -8.08 -8.58 -15.12
C GLU A 568 -7.59 -10.03 -15.13
N VAL A 569 -6.85 -10.39 -16.17
CA VAL A 569 -6.17 -11.69 -16.28
C VAL A 569 -4.69 -11.47 -16.01
N PHE A 570 -4.16 -12.22 -15.05
CA PHE A 570 -2.75 -12.24 -14.69
C PHE A 570 -2.11 -13.55 -15.11
N ARG A 571 -0.87 -13.49 -15.56
CA ARG A 571 0.00 -14.64 -15.77
C ARG A 571 1.01 -14.73 -14.64
N ARG A 572 1.18 -15.92 -14.08
CA ARG A 572 2.30 -16.25 -13.20
C ARG A 572 3.58 -16.42 -14.03
N VAL A 573 4.61 -15.65 -13.69
CA VAL A 573 5.95 -15.71 -14.30
C VAL A 573 6.93 -16.15 -13.23
N GLN A 574 7.76 -17.14 -13.55
CA GLN A 574 8.87 -17.56 -12.70
C GLN A 574 10.11 -16.79 -13.14
N LEU A 575 10.65 -15.94 -12.28
CA LEU A 575 11.83 -15.10 -12.58
C LEU A 575 13.14 -15.83 -12.23
N GLY A 576 13.08 -16.73 -11.24
CA GLY A 576 14.20 -17.55 -10.77
C GLY A 576 13.76 -18.61 -9.75
N PRO A 577 14.68 -19.38 -9.17
CA PRO A 577 14.35 -20.34 -8.11
C PRO A 577 13.67 -19.67 -6.91
N GLY A 578 12.37 -19.91 -6.72
CA GLY A 578 11.61 -19.34 -5.59
C GLY A 578 11.15 -17.88 -5.77
N GLU A 579 11.44 -17.27 -6.92
CA GLU A 579 10.99 -15.93 -7.32
C GLU A 579 9.93 -16.03 -8.42
N GLU A 580 8.75 -15.49 -8.13
CA GLU A 580 7.62 -15.46 -9.05
C GLU A 580 6.87 -14.14 -8.91
N GLU A 581 6.16 -13.76 -9.98
CA GLU A 581 5.27 -12.60 -10.00
C GLU A 581 4.00 -12.90 -10.80
N PHE A 582 2.95 -12.10 -10.58
CA PHE A 582 1.73 -12.12 -11.38
C PHE A 582 1.66 -10.86 -12.25
N VAL A 583 1.88 -11.03 -13.55
CA VAL A 583 1.90 -9.94 -14.52
C VAL A 583 0.54 -9.82 -15.21
N PRO A 584 -0.07 -8.63 -15.31
CA PRO A 584 -1.31 -8.45 -16.05
C PRO A 584 -1.08 -8.73 -17.55
N ILE A 585 -1.94 -9.55 -18.14
CA ILE A 585 -1.88 -9.95 -19.56
C ILE A 585 -3.15 -9.64 -20.34
N GLY A 586 -4.21 -9.19 -19.67
CA GLY A 586 -5.45 -8.76 -20.32
C GLY A 586 -6.42 -8.11 -19.34
N ALA A 587 -7.28 -7.24 -19.88
CA ALA A 587 -8.39 -6.60 -19.16
C ALA A 587 -9.65 -6.70 -20.03
N PHE A 588 -10.79 -7.00 -19.42
CA PHE A 588 -12.07 -7.21 -20.11
C PHE A 588 -13.18 -6.46 -19.38
N GLU A 589 -14.16 -5.92 -20.12
CA GLU A 589 -15.31 -5.22 -19.52
C GLU A 589 -16.28 -6.17 -18.79
N GLY A 590 -16.32 -7.45 -19.19
CA GLY A 590 -17.14 -8.50 -18.56
C GLY A 590 -16.34 -9.77 -18.30
N GLU A 591 -16.94 -10.73 -17.58
CA GLU A 591 -16.24 -11.97 -17.20
C GLU A 591 -15.71 -12.69 -18.46
N PRO A 592 -14.39 -12.86 -18.59
CA PRO A 592 -13.82 -13.45 -19.79
C PRO A 592 -14.13 -14.94 -19.85
N THR A 593 -14.51 -15.39 -21.04
CA THR A 593 -14.74 -16.80 -21.37
C THR A 593 -13.40 -17.57 -21.38
N PRO A 594 -13.41 -18.91 -21.20
CA PRO A 594 -12.19 -19.70 -21.26
C PRO A 594 -11.36 -19.51 -22.56
N PRO A 595 -11.97 -19.37 -23.76
CA PRO A 595 -11.24 -19.01 -24.97
C PRO A 595 -10.53 -17.65 -24.88
N GLN A 596 -11.21 -16.60 -24.38
CA GLN A 596 -10.62 -15.27 -24.22
C GLN A 596 -9.42 -15.27 -23.27
N ILE A 597 -9.52 -16.00 -22.15
CA ILE A 597 -8.40 -16.20 -21.23
C ILE A 597 -7.24 -16.92 -21.95
N THR A 598 -7.55 -18.01 -22.66
CA THR A 598 -6.54 -18.78 -23.40
C THR A 598 -5.81 -17.92 -24.45
N ASP A 599 -6.54 -17.08 -25.16
CA ASP A 599 -5.96 -16.21 -26.18
C ASP A 599 -5.11 -15.09 -25.56
N ALA A 600 -5.50 -14.54 -24.40
CA ALA A 600 -4.65 -13.61 -23.65
C ALA A 600 -3.31 -14.25 -23.26
N PHE A 601 -3.32 -15.53 -22.82
CA PHE A 601 -2.09 -16.27 -22.53
C PHE A 601 -1.23 -16.51 -23.78
N LYS A 602 -1.84 -16.86 -24.92
CA LYS A 602 -1.12 -17.03 -26.19
C LYS A 602 -0.44 -15.73 -26.63
N GLN A 603 -1.16 -14.60 -26.57
CA GLN A 603 -0.62 -13.30 -26.93
C GLN A 603 0.55 -12.90 -26.01
N ALA A 604 0.41 -13.15 -24.70
CA ALA A 604 1.49 -12.89 -23.75
C ALA A 604 2.73 -13.76 -24.01
N TRP A 605 2.56 -15.05 -24.35
CA TRP A 605 3.68 -15.92 -24.74
C TRP A 605 4.35 -15.46 -26.05
N ALA A 606 3.56 -15.04 -27.05
CA ALA A 606 4.10 -14.53 -28.30
C ALA A 606 4.92 -13.25 -28.11
N LYS A 607 4.44 -12.31 -27.28
CA LYS A 607 5.20 -11.09 -26.92
C LYS A 607 6.52 -11.43 -26.23
N ALA A 608 6.48 -12.35 -25.25
CA ALA A 608 7.68 -12.78 -24.53
C ALA A 608 8.71 -13.48 -25.44
N ALA A 609 8.25 -14.24 -26.44
CA ALA A 609 9.12 -14.89 -27.42
C ALA A 609 9.70 -13.94 -28.47
N ALA A 610 9.06 -12.79 -28.72
CA ALA A 610 9.55 -11.75 -29.62
C ALA A 610 10.53 -10.78 -28.94
N SER A 611 10.51 -10.71 -27.61
CA SER A 611 11.42 -9.89 -26.78
C SER A 611 12.67 -10.64 -26.30
N ALA A 612 12.79 -11.93 -26.62
CA ALA A 612 13.95 -12.79 -26.34
C ALA A 612 14.66 -13.10 -27.66
#